data_AF-A0A235J7M9-F1
#
_entry.id   AF-A0A235J7M9-F1
#
_cell.length_a   1.000
_cell.length_b   1.000
_cell.length_c   1.000
_cell.angle_alpha   90.00
_cell.angle_beta   90.00
_cell.angle_gamma   90.00
#
_symmetry.space_group_name_H-M   'P 1'
#
loop_
_entity.id
_entity.type
_entity.pdbx_description
1 polymer ?
#
loop_
_entity_poly.entity_id
_entity_poly.type
_entity_poly.pdbx_seq_one_letter_code
_entity_poly.pdbx_strand_id
1 'polypeptide(L)'
;MKIVQEVSLISVGNFEESSDWSIIRTEIRDAISLIVHPPGTSNFTINPTRHGNGVKPIKEACMIALRDRFTWRLETPINYATKSPGKVDATKVIDDYLFALEWETGNISSSHRAVNKMVLGLLRRVFLGTALVLPSRKIYPYLTDRIGNYEELEPYFDVWRSVQIQEGFLVIFVIEHDQLDTNVPTLTKGTDGRALI
;
A
#
# COMPACT_ATOMS: atom_id res chain seq x y z
N MET A 1 -9.70 -6.20 7.66
CA MET A 1 -8.53 -6.75 6.92
C MET A 1 -7.37 -6.77 7.88
N LYS A 2 -6.55 -7.84 7.90
CA LYS A 2 -5.42 -7.94 8.84
C LYS A 2 -4.09 -7.62 8.16
N ILE A 3 -3.16 -7.13 8.96
CA ILE A 3 -1.75 -7.01 8.61
C ILE A 3 -1.05 -8.26 9.13
N VAL A 4 -0.45 -9.04 8.24
CA VAL A 4 0.25 -10.29 8.60
C VAL A 4 1.74 -10.09 8.82
N GLN A 5 2.31 -9.02 8.26
CA GLN A 5 3.73 -8.71 8.37
C GLN A 5 3.97 -7.22 8.14
N GLU A 6 4.95 -6.68 8.86
CA GLU A 6 5.53 -5.35 8.60
C GLU A 6 7.03 -5.52 8.38
N VAL A 7 7.55 -4.96 7.29
CA VAL A 7 8.97 -5.09 6.93
C VAL A 7 9.57 -3.71 6.75
N SER A 8 10.55 -3.37 7.59
CA SER A 8 11.43 -2.23 7.37
C SER A 8 12.42 -2.60 6.26
N LEU A 9 12.12 -2.18 5.03
CA LEU A 9 12.97 -2.45 3.87
C LEU A 9 14.21 -1.56 3.89
N ILE A 10 14.02 -0.28 4.20
CA ILE A 10 15.06 0.72 4.35
C ILE A 10 14.86 1.42 5.69
N SER A 11 15.91 1.50 6.50
CA SER A 11 15.93 2.27 7.73
C SER A 11 17.31 2.89 7.89
N VAL A 12 17.41 4.19 7.63
CA VAL A 12 18.64 4.97 7.75
C VAL A 12 18.34 6.26 8.50
N GLY A 13 19.10 6.53 9.57
CA GLY A 13 18.82 7.61 10.51
C GLY A 13 17.90 7.15 11.64
N ASN A 14 17.20 8.10 12.28
CA ASN A 14 16.44 7.85 13.51
C ASN A 14 14.91 7.87 13.32
N PHE A 15 14.42 7.99 12.07
CA PHE A 15 13.00 8.17 11.82
C PHE A 15 12.15 6.96 12.29
N GLU A 16 12.64 5.73 12.14
CA GLU A 16 11.94 4.52 12.61
C GLU A 16 11.74 4.50 14.14
N GLU A 17 12.56 5.23 14.90
CA GLU A 17 12.45 5.33 16.35
C GLU A 17 11.65 6.55 16.81
N SER A 18 11.22 7.40 15.88
CA SER A 18 10.56 8.67 16.16
C SER A 18 9.11 8.51 16.63
N SER A 19 8.63 9.50 17.38
CA SER A 19 7.20 9.62 17.73
C SER A 19 6.32 9.78 16.49
N ASP A 20 6.82 10.48 15.46
CA ASP A 20 6.07 10.70 14.22
C ASP A 20 5.80 9.39 13.49
N TRP A 21 6.79 8.50 13.42
CA TRP A 21 6.58 7.16 12.88
C TRP A 21 5.58 6.37 13.72
N SER A 22 5.67 6.41 15.05
CA SER A 22 4.70 5.71 15.91
C SER A 22 3.25 6.17 15.65
N ILE A 23 3.04 7.47 15.44
CA ILE A 23 1.73 8.04 15.09
C ILE A 23 1.30 7.55 13.71
N ILE A 24 2.13 7.75 12.68
CA ILE A 24 1.84 7.38 11.29
C ILE A 24 1.54 5.88 11.16
N ARG A 25 2.34 5.04 11.81
CA ARG A 25 2.15 3.59 11.84
C ARG A 25 0.78 3.23 12.42
N THR A 26 0.37 3.89 13.51
CA THR A 26 -0.93 3.67 14.12
C THR A 26 -2.06 4.07 13.18
N GLU A 27 -1.97 5.25 12.54
CA GLU A 27 -2.96 5.72 11.58
C GLU A 27 -3.12 4.79 10.38
N ILE A 28 -2.00 4.28 9.82
CA ILE A 28 -2.03 3.32 8.71
C ILE A 28 -2.68 2.01 9.16
N ARG A 29 -2.33 1.49 10.34
CA ARG A 29 -2.91 0.26 10.90
C ARG A 29 -4.41 0.41 11.11
N ASP A 30 -4.85 1.53 11.68
CA ASP A 30 -6.25 1.84 11.90
C ASP A 30 -7.02 2.03 10.59
N ALA A 31 -6.41 2.66 9.58
CA ALA A 31 -7.02 2.79 8.25
C ALA A 31 -7.20 1.42 7.56
N ILE A 32 -6.22 0.53 7.66
CA ILE A 32 -6.29 -0.83 7.11
C ILE A 32 -7.34 -1.67 7.85
N SER A 33 -7.45 -1.54 9.17
CA SER A 33 -8.41 -2.32 9.96
C SER A 33 -9.87 -1.98 9.64
N LEU A 34 -10.15 -0.78 9.11
CA LEU A 34 -11.49 -0.36 8.68
C LEU A 34 -11.95 -0.97 7.35
N ILE A 35 -11.05 -1.67 6.63
CA ILE A 35 -11.41 -2.37 5.41
C ILE A 35 -12.18 -3.64 5.79
N VAL A 36 -13.47 -3.67 5.45
CA VAL A 36 -14.40 -4.78 5.74
C VAL A 36 -15.10 -5.23 4.47
N HIS A 37 -15.51 -6.50 4.45
CA HIS A 37 -16.32 -7.06 3.36
C HIS A 37 -17.06 -8.29 3.90
N PRO A 38 -18.39 -8.40 3.72
CA PRO A 38 -19.32 -7.40 3.14
C PRO A 38 -19.49 -6.11 3.98
N PRO A 39 -20.09 -5.05 3.41
CA PRO A 39 -20.45 -3.85 4.18
C PRO A 39 -21.32 -4.18 5.39
N GLY A 40 -21.11 -3.47 6.50
CA GLY A 40 -21.84 -3.69 7.76
C GLY A 40 -21.26 -4.80 8.64
N THR A 41 -20.18 -5.45 8.23
CA THR A 41 -19.44 -6.42 9.04
C THR A 41 -18.23 -5.79 9.74
N SER A 42 -17.60 -6.55 10.64
CA SER A 42 -16.37 -6.15 11.35
C SER A 42 -15.09 -6.73 10.74
N ASN A 43 -15.20 -7.68 9.82
CA ASN A 43 -14.08 -8.42 9.25
C ASN A 43 -14.04 -8.26 7.73
N PHE A 44 -12.86 -8.41 7.14
CA PHE A 44 -12.71 -8.61 5.71
C PHE A 44 -12.78 -10.09 5.39
N THR A 45 -13.98 -10.56 5.07
CA THR A 45 -14.25 -11.94 4.65
C THR A 45 -14.29 -11.97 3.13
N ILE A 46 -13.44 -12.77 2.47
CA ILE A 46 -13.38 -12.82 1.01
C ILE A 46 -13.97 -14.13 0.47
N ASN A 47 -14.66 -14.06 -0.67
CA ASN A 47 -15.12 -15.24 -1.38
C ASN A 47 -13.90 -15.96 -2.01
N PRO A 48 -13.64 -17.26 -1.71
CA PRO A 48 -12.47 -17.98 -2.21
C PRO A 48 -12.57 -18.40 -3.68
N THR A 49 -13.48 -17.82 -4.47
CA THR A 49 -13.53 -18.01 -5.93
C THR A 49 -12.22 -17.54 -6.56
N ARG A 50 -11.56 -18.45 -7.27
CA ARG A 50 -10.27 -18.18 -7.93
C ARG A 50 -10.40 -17.01 -8.91
N HIS A 51 -9.58 -15.99 -8.68
CA HIS A 51 -9.60 -14.70 -9.37
C HIS A 51 -10.99 -14.07 -9.45
N GLY A 52 -11.88 -14.36 -8.50
CA GLY A 52 -13.29 -13.94 -8.55
C GLY A 52 -13.50 -12.50 -8.11
N ASN A 53 -12.58 -11.93 -7.32
CA ASN A 53 -12.78 -10.65 -6.65
C ASN A 53 -12.01 -9.53 -7.34
N GLY A 54 -12.70 -8.43 -7.64
CA GLY A 54 -12.07 -7.17 -7.99
C GLY A 54 -11.33 -6.55 -6.80
N VAL A 55 -10.45 -5.60 -7.11
CA VAL A 55 -9.55 -4.97 -6.12
C VAL A 55 -9.87 -3.52 -5.81
N LYS A 56 -10.58 -2.83 -6.70
CA LYS A 56 -10.88 -1.40 -6.57
C LYS A 56 -11.52 -1.04 -5.21
N PRO A 57 -12.52 -1.79 -4.71
CA PRO A 57 -13.16 -1.44 -3.43
C PRO A 57 -12.24 -1.61 -2.22
N ILE A 58 -11.18 -2.42 -2.33
CA ILE A 58 -10.31 -2.77 -1.20
C ILE A 58 -9.55 -1.52 -0.71
N LYS A 59 -9.09 -0.67 -1.65
CA LYS A 59 -8.30 0.52 -1.29
C LYS A 59 -9.12 1.71 -0.81
N GLU A 60 -10.38 1.81 -1.26
CA GLU A 60 -11.22 2.99 -1.05
C GLU A 60 -11.45 3.28 0.44
N ALA A 61 -11.75 2.26 1.24
CA ALA A 61 -11.98 2.42 2.68
C ALA A 61 -10.74 2.95 3.43
N CYS A 62 -9.55 2.44 3.11
CA CYS A 62 -8.28 2.91 3.68
C CYS A 62 -8.01 4.37 3.30
N MET A 63 -8.13 4.72 2.02
CA MET A 63 -7.87 6.09 1.55
C MET A 63 -8.85 7.11 2.17
N ILE A 64 -10.13 6.73 2.29
CA ILE A 64 -11.14 7.56 2.96
C ILE A 64 -10.77 7.77 4.43
N ALA A 65 -10.37 6.71 5.15
CA ALA A 65 -9.97 6.82 6.55
C ALA A 65 -8.72 7.71 6.74
N LEU A 66 -7.68 7.51 5.92
CA LEU A 66 -6.47 8.33 5.94
C LEU A 66 -6.80 9.81 5.75
N ARG A 67 -7.68 10.14 4.80
CA ARG A 67 -8.10 11.53 4.54
C ARG A 67 -8.96 12.10 5.67
N ASP A 68 -10.05 11.43 6.00
CA ASP A 68 -11.13 11.99 6.81
C ASP A 68 -10.86 11.91 8.31
N ARG A 69 -10.05 10.94 8.77
CA ARG A 69 -9.74 10.73 10.20
C ARG A 69 -8.36 11.22 10.59
N PHE A 70 -7.40 11.15 9.66
CA PHE A 70 -5.98 11.32 9.97
C PHE A 70 -5.33 12.48 9.17
N THR A 71 -6.12 13.21 8.39
CA THR A 71 -5.74 14.43 7.66
C THR A 71 -4.63 14.19 6.62
N TRP A 72 -4.60 13.00 6.02
CA TRP A 72 -3.73 12.71 4.89
C TRP A 72 -4.26 13.38 3.61
N ARG A 73 -3.35 13.77 2.72
CA ARG A 73 -3.66 14.30 1.40
C ARG A 73 -3.63 13.18 0.38
N LEU A 74 -4.73 12.97 -0.33
CA LEU A 74 -4.80 11.94 -1.37
C LEU A 74 -4.28 12.47 -2.71
N GLU A 75 -3.78 11.56 -3.56
CA GLU A 75 -3.47 11.83 -4.96
C GLU A 75 -2.47 13.00 -5.13
N THR A 76 -1.46 13.03 -4.27
CA THR A 76 -0.51 14.13 -4.16
C THR A 76 0.44 14.14 -5.36
N PRO A 77 0.47 15.21 -6.17
CA PRO A 77 1.42 15.32 -7.27
C PRO A 77 2.84 15.56 -6.73
N ILE A 78 3.83 14.98 -7.39
CA ILE A 78 5.23 15.07 -6.99
C ILE A 78 6.10 15.52 -8.17
N ASN A 79 6.98 16.49 -7.87
CA ASN A 79 7.71 17.28 -8.86
C ASN A 79 9.22 17.21 -8.65
N TYR A 80 9.76 16.05 -8.26
CA TYR A 80 11.18 15.85 -7.96
C TYR A 80 11.94 15.06 -9.04
N ALA A 81 11.35 14.91 -10.23
CA ALA A 81 11.98 14.27 -11.39
C ALA A 81 11.70 15.11 -12.64
N THR A 82 12.57 14.98 -13.66
CA THR A 82 12.46 15.71 -14.94
C THR A 82 11.10 15.50 -15.61
N LYS A 83 10.52 14.31 -15.48
CA LYS A 83 9.12 14.02 -15.73
C LYS A 83 8.50 13.48 -14.45
N SER A 84 7.31 13.98 -14.09
CA SER A 84 6.63 13.53 -12.88
C SER A 84 6.38 12.01 -12.97
N PRO A 85 6.74 11.23 -11.93
CA PRO A 85 6.49 9.79 -11.88
C PRO A 85 5.01 9.45 -11.57
N GLY A 86 4.11 10.44 -11.62
CA GLY A 86 2.71 10.32 -11.28
C GLY A 86 2.42 10.83 -9.87
N LYS A 87 1.19 10.65 -9.41
CA LYS A 87 0.76 11.01 -8.06
C LYS A 87 1.10 9.89 -7.07
N VAL A 88 1.25 10.24 -5.80
CA VAL A 88 1.29 9.31 -4.68
C VAL A 88 -0.13 9.14 -4.14
N ASP A 89 -0.55 7.90 -3.82
CA ASP A 89 -1.90 7.60 -3.34
C ASP A 89 -2.27 8.45 -2.11
N ALA A 90 -1.40 8.53 -1.10
CA ALA A 90 -1.59 9.39 0.07
C ALA A 90 -0.28 9.96 0.62
N THR A 91 -0.32 11.19 1.13
CA THR A 91 0.81 11.81 1.84
C THR A 91 0.40 12.48 3.14
N LYS A 92 1.33 12.51 4.10
CA LYS A 92 1.21 13.27 5.34
C LYS A 92 2.39 14.22 5.48
N VAL A 93 2.15 15.43 5.97
CA VAL A 93 3.22 16.40 6.24
C VAL A 93 3.84 16.05 7.60
N ILE A 94 5.17 15.95 7.64
CA ILE A 94 5.97 15.84 8.86
C ILE A 94 6.99 16.98 8.80
N ASP A 95 6.80 18.03 9.60
CA ASP A 95 7.58 19.27 9.51
C ASP A 95 7.72 19.77 8.06
N ASP A 96 8.96 19.80 7.54
CA ASP A 96 9.28 20.23 6.16
C ASP A 96 9.25 19.09 5.13
N TYR A 97 8.98 17.86 5.57
CA TYR A 97 8.99 16.65 4.75
C TYR A 97 7.59 16.07 4.53
N LEU A 98 7.49 15.17 3.55
CA LEU A 98 6.31 14.33 3.37
C LEU A 98 6.61 12.89 3.83
N PHE A 99 5.60 12.24 4.39
CA PHE A 99 5.51 10.78 4.43
C PHE A 99 4.61 10.32 3.28
N ALA A 100 5.06 9.37 2.48
CA ALA A 100 4.29 8.85 1.35
C ALA A 100 3.71 7.47 1.66
N LEU A 101 2.51 7.18 1.17
CA LEU A 101 1.93 5.84 1.16
C LEU A 101 1.45 5.49 -0.24
N GLU A 102 1.79 4.29 -0.69
CA GLU A 102 1.31 3.68 -1.95
C GLU A 102 0.53 2.40 -1.64
N TRP A 103 -0.63 2.24 -2.25
CA TRP A 103 -1.48 1.06 -2.13
C TRP A 103 -1.42 0.24 -3.42
N GLU A 104 -0.79 -0.93 -3.34
CA GLU A 104 -0.54 -1.76 -4.51
C GLU A 104 -1.47 -2.96 -4.60
N THR A 105 -2.61 -2.73 -5.23
CA THR A 105 -3.48 -3.80 -5.76
C THR A 105 -3.55 -3.81 -7.29
N GLY A 106 -2.69 -3.04 -7.96
CA GLY A 106 -2.51 -3.09 -9.40
C GLY A 106 -1.68 -4.30 -9.83
N ASN A 107 -1.33 -4.38 -11.12
CA ASN A 107 -0.41 -5.41 -11.61
C ASN A 107 0.95 -5.33 -10.89
N ILE A 108 1.63 -6.46 -10.67
CA ILE A 108 2.96 -6.52 -10.01
C ILE A 108 3.97 -5.50 -10.55
N SER A 109 3.97 -5.22 -11.86
CA SER A 109 4.86 -4.22 -12.47
C SER A 109 4.60 -2.78 -11.96
N SER A 110 3.36 -2.45 -11.58
CA SER A 110 3.04 -1.18 -10.92
C SER A 110 3.70 -1.06 -9.55
N SER A 111 3.83 -2.17 -8.82
CA SER A 111 4.47 -2.17 -7.50
C SER A 111 5.95 -1.83 -7.59
N HIS A 112 6.66 -2.30 -8.63
CA HIS A 112 8.03 -1.83 -8.91
C HIS A 112 8.09 -0.32 -9.17
N ARG A 113 7.13 0.22 -9.93
CA ARG A 113 7.06 1.67 -10.20
C ARG A 113 6.78 2.46 -8.91
N ALA A 114 5.90 1.97 -8.04
CA ALA A 114 5.61 2.59 -6.75
C ALA A 114 6.85 2.62 -5.85
N VAL A 115 7.56 1.50 -5.70
CA VAL A 115 8.80 1.47 -4.89
C VAL A 115 9.86 2.38 -5.49
N ASN A 116 10.07 2.37 -6.81
CA ASN A 116 11.03 3.27 -7.45
C ASN A 116 10.68 4.75 -7.26
N LYS A 117 9.39 5.11 -7.30
CA LYS A 117 8.89 6.46 -7.02
C LYS A 117 9.22 6.85 -5.57
N MET A 118 8.90 5.99 -4.60
CA MET A 118 9.17 6.22 -3.17
C MET A 118 10.67 6.35 -2.88
N VAL A 119 11.50 5.42 -3.36
CA VAL A 119 12.95 5.44 -3.20
C VAL A 119 13.57 6.67 -3.84
N LEU A 120 13.08 7.11 -5.01
CA LEU A 120 13.52 8.36 -5.62
C LEU A 120 13.15 9.58 -4.76
N GLY A 121 11.97 9.60 -4.15
CA GLY A 121 11.57 10.66 -3.22
C GLY A 121 12.44 10.73 -1.96
N LEU A 122 12.86 9.57 -1.43
CA LEU A 122 13.84 9.47 -0.33
C LEU A 122 15.21 10.01 -0.77
N LEU A 123 15.73 9.58 -1.92
CA LEU A 123 17.00 10.07 -2.49
C LEU A 123 17.03 11.60 -2.69
N ARG A 124 15.88 12.21 -2.99
CA ARG A 124 15.75 13.65 -3.21
C ARG A 124 15.36 14.43 -1.95
N ARG A 125 15.26 13.75 -0.80
CA ARG A 125 14.85 14.34 0.49
C ARG A 125 13.51 15.07 0.42
N VAL A 126 12.62 14.61 -0.46
CA VAL A 126 11.22 15.06 -0.46
C VAL A 126 10.41 14.24 0.52
N PHE A 127 10.75 12.95 0.64
CA PHE A 127 10.19 12.07 1.64
C PHE A 127 11.18 11.84 2.77
N LEU A 128 10.69 11.88 4.00
CA LEU A 128 11.43 11.38 5.18
C LEU A 128 11.12 9.90 5.43
N GLY A 129 9.90 9.48 5.09
CA GLY A 129 9.46 8.09 5.21
C GLY A 129 8.44 7.72 4.14
N THR A 130 8.35 6.44 3.84
CA THR A 130 7.45 5.90 2.82
C THR A 130 6.87 4.55 3.26
N ALA A 131 5.64 4.25 2.89
CA ALA A 131 4.96 3.00 3.17
C ALA A 131 4.38 2.37 1.89
N LEU A 132 4.67 1.09 1.67
CA LEU A 132 4.00 0.27 0.67
C LEU A 132 2.96 -0.62 1.36
N VAL A 133 1.70 -0.57 0.93
CA VAL A 133 0.70 -1.56 1.34
C VAL A 133 0.46 -2.52 0.18
N LEU A 134 0.67 -3.82 0.39
CA LEU A 134 0.44 -4.83 -0.65
C LEU A 134 -0.05 -6.19 -0.11
N PRO A 135 -0.79 -6.97 -0.91
CA PRO A 135 -1.30 -8.28 -0.51
C PRO A 135 -0.22 -9.33 -0.22
N SER A 136 -0.52 -10.29 0.66
CA SER A 136 0.21 -11.56 0.74
C SER A 136 -0.12 -12.48 -0.44
N ARG A 137 0.71 -13.49 -0.70
CA ARG A 137 0.42 -14.55 -1.69
C ARG A 137 -0.80 -15.38 -1.32
N LYS A 138 -1.26 -15.37 -0.06
CA LYS A 138 -2.43 -16.17 0.36
C LYS A 138 -3.76 -15.58 -0.10
N ILE A 139 -3.88 -14.25 -0.18
CA ILE A 139 -5.10 -13.61 -0.69
C ILE A 139 -5.08 -13.48 -2.22
N TYR A 140 -3.90 -13.42 -2.84
CA TYR A 140 -3.71 -13.29 -4.29
C TYR A 140 -4.59 -14.21 -5.15
N PRO A 141 -4.74 -15.53 -4.87
CA PRO A 141 -5.50 -16.44 -5.73
C PRO A 141 -6.98 -16.06 -5.86
N TYR A 142 -7.52 -15.25 -4.95
CA TYR A 142 -8.92 -14.85 -4.93
C TYR A 142 -9.16 -13.49 -5.60
N LEU A 143 -8.10 -12.71 -5.80
CA LEU A 143 -8.14 -11.38 -6.41
C LEU A 143 -7.88 -11.45 -7.91
N THR A 144 -8.19 -10.36 -8.63
CA THR A 144 -7.88 -10.20 -10.05
C THR A 144 -6.48 -10.73 -10.39
N ASP A 145 -6.36 -11.41 -11.53
CA ASP A 145 -5.11 -12.04 -11.94
C ASP A 145 -3.95 -11.03 -12.09
N ARG A 146 -2.74 -11.50 -11.76
CA ARG A 146 -1.44 -10.78 -11.83
C ARG A 146 -1.34 -9.50 -10.99
N ILE A 147 -2.15 -9.35 -9.95
CA ILE A 147 -1.94 -8.25 -9.01
C ILE A 147 -0.62 -8.41 -8.24
N GLY A 148 -0.06 -7.31 -7.76
CA GLY A 148 1.11 -7.32 -6.88
C GLY A 148 0.85 -8.14 -5.60
N ASN A 149 1.89 -8.81 -5.12
CA ASN A 149 1.91 -9.51 -3.85
C ASN A 149 3.34 -9.49 -3.27
N TYR A 150 3.44 -9.59 -1.95
CA TYR A 150 4.71 -9.49 -1.22
C TYR A 150 5.77 -10.47 -1.72
N GLU A 151 5.43 -11.75 -1.83
CA GLU A 151 6.36 -12.83 -2.15
C GLU A 151 6.90 -12.74 -3.59
N GLU A 152 6.15 -12.11 -4.50
CA GLU A 152 6.62 -11.86 -5.87
C GLU A 152 7.51 -10.61 -5.95
N LEU A 153 7.35 -9.66 -5.02
CA LEU A 153 8.15 -8.43 -4.94
C LEU A 153 9.44 -8.62 -4.12
N GLU A 154 9.42 -9.51 -3.13
CA GLU A 154 10.52 -9.78 -2.19
C GLU A 154 11.88 -10.06 -2.85
N PRO A 155 11.98 -10.82 -3.95
CA PRO A 155 13.27 -11.07 -4.61
C PRO A 155 14.00 -9.80 -5.09
N TYR A 156 13.31 -8.66 -5.18
CA TYR A 156 13.89 -7.38 -5.61
C TYR A 156 14.33 -6.48 -4.45
N PHE A 157 14.09 -6.89 -3.20
CA PHE A 157 14.37 -6.06 -2.03
C PHE A 157 15.84 -5.63 -1.92
N ASP A 158 16.77 -6.50 -2.30
CA ASP A 158 18.19 -6.20 -2.24
C ASP A 158 18.60 -5.08 -3.22
N VAL A 159 17.88 -4.94 -4.33
CA VAL A 159 18.10 -3.82 -5.27
C VAL A 159 17.77 -2.50 -4.59
N TRP A 160 16.64 -2.41 -3.89
CA TRP A 160 16.24 -1.18 -3.20
C TRP A 160 17.05 -0.90 -1.94
N ARG A 161 17.47 -1.95 -1.22
CA ARG A 161 18.39 -1.83 -0.07
C ARG A 161 19.77 -1.30 -0.47
N SER A 162 20.23 -1.59 -1.69
CA SER A 162 21.54 -1.12 -2.18
C SER A 162 21.59 0.38 -2.48
N VAL A 163 20.45 1.07 -2.50
CA VAL A 163 20.38 2.50 -2.79
C VAL A 163 20.93 3.30 -1.62
N GLN A 164 21.99 4.06 -1.86
CA GLN A 164 22.61 4.90 -0.83
C GLN A 164 21.76 6.14 -0.56
N ILE A 165 21.04 6.13 0.56
CA ILE A 165 20.32 7.29 1.09
C ILE A 165 21.04 7.84 2.32
N GLN A 166 20.95 9.15 2.56
CA GLN A 166 21.55 9.79 3.74
C GLN A 166 20.68 9.59 4.99
N GLU A 167 19.37 9.64 4.81
CA GLU A 167 18.35 9.53 5.83
C GLU A 167 17.06 9.11 5.12
N GLY A 168 16.30 8.22 5.74
CA GLY A 168 14.99 7.84 5.21
C GLY A 168 14.51 6.48 5.67
N PHE A 169 13.21 6.27 5.52
CA PHE A 169 12.53 5.06 5.94
C PHE A 169 11.60 4.54 4.85
N LEU A 170 11.63 3.23 4.59
CA LEU A 170 10.68 2.53 3.73
C LEU A 170 10.18 1.30 4.47
N VAL A 171 8.88 1.27 4.74
CA VAL A 171 8.18 0.15 5.36
C VAL A 171 7.21 -0.50 4.40
N ILE A 172 7.00 -1.80 4.56
CA ILE A 172 6.03 -2.58 3.82
C ILE A 172 5.01 -3.17 4.78
N PHE A 173 3.73 -2.90 4.56
CA PHE A 173 2.60 -3.54 5.24
C PHE A 173 2.02 -4.64 4.35
N VAL A 174 2.18 -5.89 4.78
CA VAL A 174 1.62 -7.04 4.08
C VAL A 174 0.22 -7.32 4.61
N ILE A 175 -0.78 -7.21 3.75
CA ILE A 175 -2.19 -7.36 4.11
C ILE A 175 -2.80 -8.67 3.62
N GLU A 176 -3.78 -9.17 4.37
CA GLU A 176 -4.49 -10.41 4.07
C GLU A 176 -5.95 -10.34 4.54
N HIS A 177 -6.80 -11.20 3.98
CA HIS A 177 -8.17 -11.38 4.44
C HIS A 177 -8.21 -11.91 5.88
N ASP A 178 -9.26 -11.56 6.59
CA ASP A 178 -9.49 -12.08 7.93
C ASP A 178 -10.04 -13.50 7.85
N GLN A 179 -10.97 -13.75 6.93
CA GLN A 179 -11.71 -15.01 6.78
C GLN A 179 -12.01 -15.33 5.31
N LEU A 180 -12.30 -16.61 5.04
CA LEU A 180 -12.81 -17.09 3.76
C LEU A 180 -14.23 -17.63 3.95
N ASP A 181 -15.15 -17.26 3.05
CA ASP A 181 -16.52 -17.77 3.05
C ASP A 181 -17.06 -17.81 1.61
N THR A 182 -17.57 -18.96 1.17
CA THR A 182 -18.17 -19.09 -0.17
C THR A 182 -19.52 -18.38 -0.30
N ASN A 183 -20.14 -18.01 0.82
CA ASN A 183 -21.47 -17.37 0.86
C ASN A 183 -21.41 -15.83 0.81
N VAL A 184 -20.24 -15.21 1.02
CA VAL A 184 -20.11 -13.76 0.85
C VAL A 184 -20.04 -13.41 -0.64
N PRO A 185 -20.63 -12.29 -1.08
CA PRO A 185 -20.55 -11.85 -2.47
C PRO A 185 -19.09 -11.63 -2.90
N THR A 186 -18.78 -11.87 -4.17
CA THR A 186 -17.49 -11.46 -4.75
C THR A 186 -17.41 -9.94 -4.86
N LEU A 187 -16.22 -9.38 -4.70
CA LEU A 187 -15.99 -7.96 -5.00
C LEU A 187 -16.12 -7.69 -6.50
N THR A 188 -16.86 -6.65 -6.87
CA THR A 188 -17.08 -6.27 -8.27
C THR A 188 -15.75 -5.99 -8.97
N LYS A 189 -15.55 -6.59 -10.15
CA LYS A 189 -14.41 -6.31 -11.02
C LYS A 189 -14.63 -5.03 -11.81
N GLY A 190 -13.53 -4.32 -12.08
CA GLY A 190 -13.53 -3.23 -13.07
C GLY A 190 -13.59 -3.78 -14.50
N THR A 191 -13.79 -2.88 -15.46
CA THR A 191 -13.80 -3.16 -16.90
C THR A 191 -12.43 -2.95 -17.56
N ASP A 192 -11.35 -2.89 -16.76
CA ASP A 192 -10.01 -2.56 -17.22
C ASP A 192 -9.33 -3.70 -18.01
N GLY A 193 -8.49 -3.34 -18.98
CA GLY A 193 -7.65 -4.29 -19.73
C GLY A 193 -8.43 -5.16 -20.71
N ARG A 194 -8.38 -6.49 -20.51
CA ARG A 194 -9.08 -7.50 -21.34
C ARG A 194 -10.35 -8.05 -20.67
N ALA A 195 -10.94 -7.31 -19.72
CA ALA A 195 -12.22 -7.68 -19.15
C ALA A 195 -13.27 -7.74 -20.28
N LEU A 196 -13.76 -8.94 -20.59
CA LEU A 196 -14.95 -9.10 -21.42
C LEU A 196 -16.13 -8.72 -20.53
N ILE A 197 -16.93 -7.75 -20.99
CA ILE A 197 -18.12 -7.22 -20.33
C ILE A 197 -19.03 -8.36 -19.87
#